data_AF-A0A923T6G1-F1
#
_entry.id   AF-A0A923T6G1-F1
#
_cell.length_a   1.000
_cell.length_b   1.000
_cell.length_c   1.000
_cell.angle_alpha   90.00
_cell.angle_beta   90.00
_cell.angle_gamma   90.00
#
_symmetry.space_group_name_H-M   'P 1'
#
loop_
_entity.id
_entity.type
_entity.pdbx_description
1 polymer ?
#
loop_
_entity_poly.entity_id
_entity_poly.type
_entity_poly.pdbx_seq_one_letter_code
_entity_poly.pdbx_strand_id
1 'polypeptide(L)'
;MRLTYPFLFLVAVLLLAGCGPDGADDDGPVLPSFDRRGMLTEWADEVVIPNLTDLESRLSTLVAAQDTFASAANPANLTALRDAFTQAYLSWQRLSPLVIGKAEEIRLREQLNTYPANVVKIEENALATTPANLDLPSNTAAQGFPAVEYLLYGLEEGALTTGPQHTAYQAYLTQLANRMLALTTTALADWNNGYRAVFIQNDGNSATASIDRTVNDYIFYYEKFLRAGKVGIPAGIFSDDPLPDRAEGLYAGNSLPLFLEALASSRDFFADRGLARYLDALDVRRDGELLSARIIRQFEVVRTTTAGLDSSFADQVTNDNQRMLALYDEMQKLVVLLKVDMLQALSINVDYVDADGD
;
A
#
# COMPACT_ATOMS: atom_id res chain seq x y z
N MET A 1 -45.89 -61.48 -38.56
CA MET A 1 -47.03 -60.59 -38.81
C MET A 1 -46.49 -59.18 -38.87
N ARG A 2 -46.60 -58.54 -40.04
CA ARG A 2 -46.19 -57.14 -40.31
C ARG A 2 -47.17 -56.16 -39.66
N LEU A 3 -46.69 -54.96 -39.33
CA LEU A 3 -47.29 -53.60 -39.48
C LEU A 3 -46.58 -52.68 -38.46
N THR A 4 -45.54 -51.89 -38.77
CA THR A 4 -45.42 -50.57 -39.46
C THR A 4 -46.40 -49.45 -39.07
N TYR A 5 -45.77 -48.30 -38.72
CA TYR A 5 -46.19 -46.88 -38.74
C TYR A 5 -46.69 -46.24 -37.42
N PRO A 6 -46.56 -44.90 -37.24
CA PRO A 6 -45.47 -44.01 -37.69
C PRO A 6 -45.02 -42.97 -36.63
N PHE A 7 -43.88 -42.36 -36.95
CA PHE A 7 -43.31 -41.12 -36.42
C PHE A 7 -44.29 -39.95 -36.63
N LEU A 8 -44.57 -39.14 -35.60
CA LEU A 8 -45.21 -37.83 -35.76
C LEU A 8 -44.36 -36.77 -35.05
N PHE A 9 -43.69 -35.96 -35.85
CA PHE A 9 -42.87 -34.83 -35.46
C PHE A 9 -43.81 -33.63 -35.26
N LEU A 10 -43.97 -33.15 -34.02
CA LEU A 10 -44.75 -31.95 -33.74
C LEU A 10 -43.81 -30.74 -33.70
N VAL A 11 -43.79 -29.98 -34.80
CA VAL A 11 -43.17 -28.66 -34.91
C VAL A 11 -44.10 -27.66 -34.23
N ALA A 12 -43.67 -27.07 -33.11
CA ALA A 12 -44.33 -25.93 -32.50
C ALA A 12 -43.77 -24.65 -33.13
N VAL A 13 -44.57 -24.01 -33.98
CA VAL A 13 -44.31 -22.68 -34.55
C VAL A 13 -44.75 -21.64 -33.52
N LEU A 14 -43.80 -20.87 -33.00
CA LEU A 14 -44.05 -19.65 -32.24
C LEU A 14 -44.52 -18.55 -33.20
N LEU A 15 -45.76 -18.10 -33.04
CA LEU A 15 -46.30 -16.91 -33.68
C LEU A 15 -46.16 -15.71 -32.74
N LEU A 16 -45.42 -14.71 -33.20
CA LEU A 16 -45.36 -13.35 -32.65
C LEU A 16 -46.53 -12.51 -33.20
N ALA A 17 -47.20 -11.78 -32.32
CA ALA A 17 -47.87 -10.47 -32.49
C ALA A 17 -48.51 -10.12 -31.13
N GLY A 18 -48.14 -9.07 -30.37
CA GLY A 18 -48.25 -7.63 -30.66
C GLY A 18 -49.73 -7.20 -30.55
N CYS A 19 -50.19 -6.23 -29.75
CA CYS A 19 -49.60 -5.16 -28.94
C CYS A 19 -50.72 -4.56 -28.05
N GLY A 20 -50.41 -3.93 -26.91
CA GLY A 20 -51.37 -3.09 -26.16
C GLY A 20 -50.76 -2.50 -24.88
N PRO A 21 -50.86 -1.18 -24.65
CA PRO A 21 -49.92 -0.41 -23.85
C PRO A 21 -50.40 -0.31 -22.41
N ASP A 22 -49.59 -0.69 -21.44
CA ASP A 22 -49.65 -0.12 -20.09
C ASP A 22 -48.36 -0.44 -19.35
N GLY A 23 -47.85 0.60 -18.69
CA GLY A 23 -46.54 0.65 -18.09
C GLY A 23 -46.33 -0.36 -16.98
N ALA A 24 -45.18 -0.99 -17.03
CA ALA A 24 -44.37 -1.34 -15.88
C ALA A 24 -42.97 -1.53 -16.43
N ASP A 25 -42.22 -0.42 -16.50
CA ASP A 25 -40.76 -0.52 -16.46
C ASP A 25 -40.44 -1.27 -15.17
N ASP A 26 -40.06 -2.54 -15.31
CA ASP A 26 -39.32 -3.26 -14.28
C ASP A 26 -37.89 -2.72 -14.26
N ASP A 27 -37.79 -1.42 -14.02
CA ASP A 27 -36.55 -0.77 -13.64
C ASP A 27 -36.36 -1.13 -12.17
N GLY A 28 -35.62 -2.22 -11.93
CA GLY A 28 -34.91 -2.41 -10.67
C GLY A 28 -34.20 -1.10 -10.29
N PRO A 29 -33.93 -0.86 -9.00
CA PRO A 29 -33.49 0.44 -8.52
C PRO A 29 -32.37 1.01 -9.38
N VAL A 30 -32.67 2.08 -10.11
CA VAL A 30 -31.67 2.86 -10.86
C VAL A 30 -30.74 3.44 -9.82
N LEU A 31 -29.58 2.80 -9.64
CA LEU A 31 -28.54 3.34 -8.78
C LEU A 31 -28.22 4.75 -9.27
N PRO A 32 -28.13 5.75 -8.38
CA PRO A 32 -27.79 7.10 -8.79
C PRO A 32 -26.48 7.08 -9.56
N SER A 33 -26.45 7.75 -10.71
CA SER A 33 -25.24 7.84 -11.53
C SER A 33 -24.16 8.59 -10.73
N PHE A 34 -23.17 7.87 -10.24
CA PHE A 34 -22.00 8.45 -9.58
C PHE A 34 -20.97 8.88 -10.63
N ASP A 35 -20.35 10.06 -10.46
CA ASP A 35 -19.32 10.55 -11.36
C ASP A 35 -17.98 9.82 -11.12
N ARG A 36 -17.90 8.61 -11.67
CA ARG A 36 -16.71 7.74 -11.61
C ARG A 36 -15.48 8.42 -12.20
N ARG A 37 -15.65 9.17 -13.31
CA ARG A 37 -14.56 9.91 -13.96
C ARG A 37 -14.06 11.06 -13.11
N GLY A 38 -14.96 11.81 -12.49
CA GLY A 38 -14.64 12.86 -11.52
C GLY A 38 -13.83 12.30 -10.35
N MET A 39 -14.26 11.17 -9.78
CA MET A 39 -13.51 10.51 -8.70
C MET A 39 -12.11 10.05 -9.13
N LEU A 40 -11.97 9.43 -10.31
CA LEU A 40 -10.66 9.03 -10.84
C LEU A 40 -9.75 10.24 -11.12
N THR A 41 -10.34 11.37 -11.53
CA THR A 41 -9.60 12.62 -11.73
C THR A 41 -9.04 13.13 -10.40
N GLU A 42 -9.85 13.12 -9.35
CA GLU A 42 -9.41 13.51 -8.01
C GLU A 42 -8.36 12.53 -7.46
N TRP A 43 -8.52 11.22 -7.62
CA TRP A 43 -7.49 10.26 -7.20
C TRP A 43 -6.14 10.52 -7.88
N ALA A 44 -6.14 10.79 -9.18
CA ALA A 44 -4.92 11.09 -9.91
C ALA A 44 -4.29 12.42 -9.46
N ASP A 45 -5.06 13.50 -9.47
CA ASP A 45 -4.57 14.88 -9.34
C ASP A 45 -4.30 15.29 -7.89
N GLU A 46 -5.09 14.75 -6.97
CA GLU A 46 -5.16 15.22 -5.59
C GLU A 46 -4.62 14.18 -4.62
N VAL A 47 -4.29 12.97 -5.08
CA VAL A 47 -3.75 11.91 -4.21
C VAL A 47 -2.47 11.29 -4.79
N VAL A 48 -2.53 10.60 -5.93
CA VAL A 48 -1.39 9.82 -6.43
C VAL A 48 -0.24 10.70 -6.90
N ILE A 49 -0.51 11.67 -7.78
CA ILE A 49 0.54 12.57 -8.31
C ILE A 49 1.16 13.42 -7.19
N PRO A 50 0.39 14.06 -6.28
CA PRO A 50 0.95 14.79 -5.16
C PRO A 50 1.82 13.92 -4.23
N ASN A 51 1.39 12.69 -3.90
CA ASN A 51 2.17 11.81 -3.04
C ASN A 51 3.47 11.32 -3.70
N LEU A 52 3.44 11.03 -5.01
CA LEU A 52 4.67 10.73 -5.78
C LEU A 52 5.60 11.95 -5.84
N THR A 53 5.05 13.15 -6.00
CA THR A 53 5.82 14.41 -6.04
C THR A 53 6.48 14.71 -4.69
N ASP A 54 5.74 14.54 -3.58
CA ASP A 54 6.33 14.69 -2.23
C ASP A 54 7.43 13.65 -2.01
N LEU A 55 7.19 12.37 -2.31
CA LEU A 55 8.21 11.32 -2.15
C LEU A 55 9.47 11.60 -2.98
N GLU A 56 9.34 12.00 -4.25
CA GLU A 56 10.47 12.39 -5.10
C GLU A 56 11.26 13.55 -4.47
N SER A 57 10.56 14.58 -4.00
CA SER A 57 11.18 15.75 -3.37
C SER A 57 11.92 15.40 -2.07
N ARG A 58 11.33 14.52 -1.23
CA ARG A 58 11.97 14.04 0.00
C ARG A 58 13.17 13.15 -0.28
N LEU A 59 13.11 12.31 -1.31
CA LEU A 59 14.24 11.49 -1.73
C LEU A 59 15.37 12.35 -2.33
N SER A 60 15.05 13.40 -3.07
CA SER A 60 16.02 14.39 -3.55
C SER A 60 16.72 15.10 -2.37
N THR A 61 15.95 15.46 -1.33
CA THR A 61 16.49 16.01 -0.08
C THR A 61 17.40 15.00 0.65
N LEU A 62 17.01 13.73 0.68
CA LEU A 62 17.83 12.64 1.25
C LEU A 62 19.16 12.48 0.51
N VAL A 63 19.15 12.50 -0.83
CA VAL A 63 20.36 12.46 -1.66
C VAL A 63 21.27 13.65 -1.33
N ALA A 64 20.73 14.87 -1.29
CA ALA A 64 21.51 16.06 -0.98
C ALA A 64 22.10 16.05 0.45
N ALA A 65 21.34 15.55 1.43
CA ALA A 65 21.82 15.38 2.80
C ALA A 65 22.94 14.34 2.88
N GLN A 66 22.82 13.24 2.11
CA GLN A 66 23.86 12.22 2.03
C GLN A 66 25.13 12.75 1.36
N ASP A 67 25.02 13.49 0.27
CA ASP A 67 26.18 14.10 -0.40
C ASP A 67 26.91 15.09 0.52
N THR A 68 26.14 15.85 1.31
CA THR A 68 26.68 16.76 2.34
C THR A 68 27.41 15.98 3.44
N PHE A 69 26.83 14.88 3.91
CA PHE A 69 27.45 14.02 4.92
C PHE A 69 28.71 13.30 4.40
N ALA A 70 28.68 12.76 3.19
CA ALA A 70 29.82 12.10 2.56
C ALA A 70 30.99 13.07 2.31
N SER A 71 30.68 14.34 2.00
CA SER A 71 31.70 15.38 1.83
C SER A 71 32.30 15.85 3.16
N ALA A 72 31.54 15.76 4.25
CA ALA A 72 31.98 16.17 5.59
C ALA A 72 31.26 15.34 6.67
N ALA A 73 31.83 14.20 7.03
CA ALA A 73 31.25 13.29 8.00
C ALA A 73 31.41 13.81 9.44
N ASN A 74 30.35 14.41 9.98
CA ASN A 74 30.32 14.95 11.34
C ASN A 74 28.92 14.78 11.97
N PRO A 75 28.78 14.95 13.30
CA PRO A 75 27.51 14.72 13.99
C PRO A 75 26.32 15.57 13.49
N ALA A 76 26.57 16.83 13.09
CA ALA A 76 25.52 17.71 12.59
C ALA A 76 25.00 17.23 11.23
N ASN A 77 25.90 16.86 10.33
CA ASN A 77 25.52 16.34 9.01
C ASN A 77 24.87 14.94 9.11
N LEU A 78 25.30 14.10 10.04
CA LEU A 78 24.63 12.80 10.29
C LEU A 78 23.20 13.00 10.81
N THR A 79 23.00 13.98 11.70
CA THR A 79 21.65 14.32 12.20
C THR A 79 20.76 14.81 11.07
N ALA A 80 21.25 15.72 10.22
CA ALA A 80 20.50 16.20 9.05
C ALA A 80 20.16 15.07 8.05
N LEU A 81 21.08 14.12 7.85
CA LEU A 81 20.84 12.93 7.02
C LEU A 81 19.74 12.04 7.61
N ARG A 82 19.78 11.79 8.91
CA ARG A 82 18.77 11.01 9.64
C ARG A 82 17.38 11.66 9.61
N ASP A 83 17.33 12.99 9.70
CA ASP A 83 16.09 13.75 9.57
C ASP A 83 15.53 13.64 8.15
N ALA A 84 16.36 13.84 7.12
CA ALA A 84 15.96 13.70 5.72
C ALA A 84 15.46 12.28 5.41
N PHE A 85 16.13 11.25 5.93
CA PHE A 85 15.70 9.86 5.83
C PHE A 85 14.31 9.65 6.44
N THR A 86 14.09 10.15 7.66
CA THR A 86 12.81 10.01 8.36
C THR A 86 11.66 10.66 7.58
N GLN A 87 11.89 11.87 7.04
CA GLN A 87 10.88 12.57 6.24
C GLN A 87 10.57 11.84 4.92
N ALA A 88 11.58 11.29 4.27
CA ALA A 88 11.39 10.46 3.06
C ALA A 88 10.61 9.18 3.39
N TYR A 89 10.93 8.50 4.48
CA TYR A 89 10.25 7.27 4.87
C TYR A 89 8.77 7.52 5.22
N LEU A 90 8.46 8.61 5.93
CA LEU A 90 7.07 9.04 6.17
C LEU A 90 6.32 9.37 4.86
N SER A 91 6.97 10.05 3.91
CA SER A 91 6.34 10.30 2.59
C SER A 91 6.06 9.02 1.81
N TRP A 92 6.90 7.99 1.96
CA TRP A 92 6.63 6.68 1.41
C TRP A 92 5.38 6.06 2.05
N GLN A 93 5.19 6.18 3.37
CA GLN A 93 3.98 5.69 4.03
C GLN A 93 2.72 6.35 3.45
N ARG A 94 2.77 7.65 3.12
CA ARG A 94 1.66 8.36 2.46
C ARG A 94 1.34 7.82 1.06
N LEU A 95 2.35 7.54 0.24
CA LEU A 95 2.14 6.97 -1.10
C LEU A 95 1.70 5.50 -1.04
N SER A 96 2.15 4.77 -0.02
CA SER A 96 2.12 3.31 -0.01
C SER A 96 0.74 2.67 -0.22
N PRO A 97 -0.43 3.24 0.12
CA PRO A 97 -1.72 2.63 -0.25
C PRO A 97 -2.02 2.64 -1.75
N LEU A 98 -1.29 3.41 -2.57
CA LEU A 98 -1.62 3.74 -3.97
C LEU A 98 -0.43 3.55 -4.91
N VAL A 99 0.21 2.38 -4.84
CA VAL A 99 1.30 1.98 -5.76
C VAL A 99 0.67 1.44 -7.04
N ILE A 100 0.32 2.34 -7.97
CA ILE A 100 -0.46 2.05 -9.19
C ILE A 100 0.34 2.41 -10.45
N GLY A 101 0.05 1.73 -11.56
CA GLY A 101 0.62 2.05 -12.88
C GLY A 101 2.10 1.70 -12.95
N LYS A 102 2.94 2.60 -13.43
CA LYS A 102 4.39 2.34 -13.52
C LYS A 102 5.01 1.92 -12.18
N ALA A 103 4.51 2.45 -11.06
CA ALA A 103 5.00 2.08 -9.73
C ALA A 103 4.76 0.59 -9.42
N GLU A 104 3.62 0.04 -9.85
CA GLU A 104 3.29 -1.38 -9.77
C GLU A 104 4.20 -2.19 -10.70
N GLU A 105 4.31 -1.78 -11.97
CA GLU A 105 5.10 -2.48 -13.00
C GLU A 105 6.58 -2.65 -12.64
N ILE A 106 7.20 -1.62 -12.04
CA ILE A 106 8.59 -1.67 -11.58
C ILE A 106 8.72 -2.23 -10.16
N ARG A 107 7.62 -2.68 -9.56
CA ARG A 107 7.56 -3.27 -8.22
C ARG A 107 8.09 -2.32 -7.15
N LEU A 108 7.73 -1.03 -7.24
CA LEU A 108 8.31 0.06 -6.45
C LEU A 108 8.32 -0.23 -4.95
N ARG A 109 7.22 -0.79 -4.41
CA ARG A 109 7.14 -1.17 -2.98
C ARG A 109 8.27 -2.10 -2.56
N GLU A 110 8.54 -3.13 -3.35
CA GLU A 110 9.52 -4.14 -2.99
C GLU A 110 10.94 -3.60 -3.16
N GLN A 111 11.13 -2.67 -4.09
CA GLN A 111 12.41 -1.97 -4.26
C GLN A 111 12.67 -0.94 -3.13
N LEU A 112 11.62 -0.32 -2.58
CA LEU A 112 11.76 0.73 -1.57
C LEU A 112 11.58 0.25 -0.14
N ASN A 113 10.80 -0.81 0.10
CA ASN A 113 10.34 -1.13 1.46
C ASN A 113 10.11 -2.62 1.72
N THR A 114 11.05 -3.47 1.35
CA THR A 114 11.07 -4.87 1.80
C THR A 114 11.79 -4.99 3.14
N TYR A 115 11.04 -5.34 4.18
CA TYR A 115 11.56 -5.64 5.52
C TYR A 115 11.10 -7.04 5.98
N PRO A 116 11.88 -7.71 6.86
CA PRO A 116 13.17 -7.27 7.42
C PRO A 116 14.28 -7.20 6.36
N ALA A 117 15.24 -6.30 6.57
CA ALA A 117 16.39 -6.16 5.70
C ALA A 117 17.35 -7.35 5.85
N ASN A 118 17.95 -7.79 4.74
CA ASN A 118 19.03 -8.78 4.76
C ASN A 118 20.36 -8.08 5.06
N VAL A 119 20.66 -7.92 6.36
CA VAL A 119 21.88 -7.23 6.83
C VAL A 119 23.17 -7.85 6.32
N VAL A 120 23.22 -9.19 6.21
CA VAL A 120 24.39 -9.89 5.64
C VAL A 120 24.62 -9.43 4.21
N LYS A 121 23.56 -9.35 3.41
CA LYS A 121 23.66 -8.91 2.02
C LYS A 121 23.98 -7.42 1.89
N ILE A 122 23.47 -6.59 2.80
CA ILE A 122 23.81 -5.17 2.86
C ILE A 122 25.31 -4.99 3.13
N GLU A 123 25.85 -5.69 4.12
CA GLU A 123 27.29 -5.68 4.45
C GLU A 123 28.14 -6.19 3.27
N GLU A 124 27.76 -7.31 2.65
CA GLU A 124 28.43 -7.83 1.45
C GLU A 124 28.46 -6.81 0.32
N ASN A 125 27.34 -6.15 0.05
CA ASN A 125 27.21 -5.18 -1.03
C ASN A 125 27.99 -3.89 -0.72
N ALA A 126 27.95 -3.42 0.53
CA ALA A 126 28.63 -2.20 0.94
C ALA A 126 30.15 -2.35 0.90
N LEU A 127 30.66 -3.54 1.26
CA LEU A 127 32.10 -3.81 1.32
C LEU A 127 32.67 -4.41 0.02
N ALA A 128 31.85 -4.59 -1.01
CA ALA A 128 32.28 -5.07 -2.31
C ALA A 128 33.22 -4.07 -3.02
N THR A 129 34.17 -4.60 -3.80
CA THR A 129 35.10 -3.77 -4.59
C THR A 129 34.45 -3.15 -5.84
N THR A 130 33.27 -3.62 -6.22
CA THR A 130 32.46 -3.11 -7.32
C THR A 130 31.05 -2.78 -6.83
N PRO A 131 30.41 -1.69 -7.29
CA PRO A 131 29.05 -1.35 -6.89
C PRO A 131 28.07 -2.50 -7.11
N ALA A 132 27.17 -2.72 -6.15
CA ALA A 132 26.21 -3.81 -6.22
C ALA A 132 25.21 -3.59 -7.37
N ASN A 133 24.85 -4.66 -8.09
CA ASN A 133 23.75 -4.60 -9.05
C ASN A 133 22.41 -4.75 -8.32
N LEU A 134 21.79 -3.63 -7.94
CA LEU A 134 20.54 -3.60 -7.18
C LEU A 134 19.29 -4.01 -7.99
N ASP A 135 19.41 -4.22 -9.30
CA ASP A 135 18.33 -4.76 -10.13
C ASP A 135 18.14 -6.27 -9.97
N LEU A 136 19.13 -6.97 -9.41
CA LEU A 136 19.02 -8.40 -9.16
C LEU A 136 17.98 -8.69 -8.06
N PRO A 137 17.07 -9.66 -8.25
CA PRO A 137 16.07 -10.03 -7.24
C PRO A 137 16.67 -10.43 -5.88
N SER A 138 17.91 -10.95 -5.87
CA SER A 138 18.63 -11.28 -4.62
C SER A 138 18.96 -10.06 -3.76
N ASN A 139 18.87 -8.84 -4.31
CA ASN A 139 19.11 -7.59 -3.61
C ASN A 139 17.82 -6.90 -3.14
N THR A 140 16.62 -7.44 -3.39
CA THR A 140 15.36 -6.79 -3.00
C THR A 140 15.30 -6.48 -1.50
N ALA A 141 15.71 -7.42 -0.63
CA ALA A 141 15.77 -7.20 0.82
C ALA A 141 17.06 -6.50 1.29
N ALA A 142 17.97 -6.12 0.39
CA ALA A 142 19.24 -5.46 0.70
C ALA A 142 19.26 -3.99 0.23
N GLN A 143 18.10 -3.43 -0.11
CA GLN A 143 17.97 -2.08 -0.62
C GLN A 143 16.76 -1.35 -0.02
N GLY A 144 16.48 -0.13 -0.51
CA GLY A 144 15.36 0.66 -0.05
C GLY A 144 15.55 1.26 1.35
N PHE A 145 14.46 1.75 1.94
CA PHE A 145 14.44 2.34 3.27
C PHE A 145 14.98 1.40 4.35
N PRO A 146 14.65 0.11 4.41
CA PRO A 146 15.17 -0.79 5.45
C PRO A 146 16.70 -0.96 5.41
N ALA A 147 17.31 -0.93 4.22
CA ALA A 147 18.76 -0.98 4.09
C ALA A 147 19.43 0.35 4.50
N VAL A 148 18.86 1.48 4.09
CA VAL A 148 19.33 2.80 4.54
C VAL A 148 19.19 2.94 6.06
N GLU A 149 18.10 2.44 6.62
CA GLU A 149 17.85 2.43 8.06
C GLU A 149 18.94 1.65 8.82
N TYR A 150 19.26 0.43 8.37
CA TYR A 150 20.33 -0.38 8.96
C TYR A 150 21.67 0.35 8.92
N LEU A 151 22.03 0.96 7.79
CA LEU A 151 23.28 1.72 7.69
C LEU A 151 23.31 2.91 8.68
N LEU A 152 22.19 3.62 8.82
CA LEU A 152 22.11 4.82 9.67
C LEU A 152 22.01 4.52 11.16
N TYR A 153 21.43 3.39 11.56
CA TYR A 153 21.06 3.11 12.96
C TYR A 153 21.49 1.73 13.47
N GLY A 154 21.70 0.75 12.58
CA GLY A 154 22.03 -0.64 12.93
C GLY A 154 23.52 -0.97 12.93
N LEU A 155 24.37 -0.11 12.35
CA LEU A 155 25.83 -0.25 12.44
C LEU A 155 26.36 0.19 13.81
N GLU A 156 27.58 -0.27 14.14
CA GLU A 156 28.30 0.19 15.32
C GLU A 156 28.55 1.71 15.30
N GLU A 157 28.65 2.31 16.49
CA GLU A 157 28.91 3.74 16.63
C GLU A 157 30.21 4.13 15.89
N GLY A 158 30.12 5.19 15.08
CA GLY A 158 31.26 5.67 14.31
C GLY A 158 31.50 4.93 12.99
N ALA A 159 30.80 3.83 12.68
CA ALA A 159 30.99 3.07 11.43
C ALA A 159 30.84 3.94 10.17
N LEU A 160 29.93 4.92 10.19
CA LEU A 160 29.71 5.88 9.09
C LEU A 160 30.62 7.12 9.13
N THR A 161 31.47 7.31 10.14
CA THR A 161 32.28 8.54 10.28
C THR A 161 33.77 8.24 10.43
N THR A 162 34.18 7.51 11.46
CA THR A 162 35.57 7.25 11.82
C THR A 162 35.99 5.80 11.63
N GLY A 163 35.03 4.89 11.45
CA GLY A 163 35.29 3.47 11.27
C GLY A 163 36.09 3.17 9.99
N PRO A 164 36.89 2.09 9.94
CA PRO A 164 37.80 1.82 8.82
C PRO A 164 37.09 1.62 7.46
N GLN A 165 35.81 1.27 7.48
CA GLN A 165 34.97 1.03 6.30
C GLN A 165 34.01 2.18 6.00
N HIS A 166 34.14 3.33 6.66
CA HIS A 166 33.15 4.42 6.58
C HIS A 166 32.87 4.90 5.16
N THR A 167 33.90 4.97 4.31
CA THR A 167 33.75 5.38 2.90
C THR A 167 32.94 4.37 2.09
N ALA A 168 33.08 3.08 2.37
CA ALA A 168 32.35 2.01 1.70
C ALA A 168 30.86 2.04 2.06
N TYR A 169 30.55 2.18 3.36
CA TYR A 169 29.17 2.35 3.83
C TYR A 169 28.51 3.61 3.29
N GLN A 170 29.22 4.75 3.29
CA GLN A 170 28.71 6.00 2.70
C GLN A 170 28.46 5.85 1.19
N ALA A 171 29.35 5.20 0.45
CA ALA A 171 29.16 4.97 -0.98
C ALA A 171 27.91 4.10 -1.25
N TYR A 172 27.68 3.07 -0.44
CA TYR A 172 26.49 2.25 -0.57
C TYR A 172 25.21 3.01 -0.21
N LEU A 173 25.23 3.83 0.84
CA LEU A 173 24.10 4.69 1.20
C LEU A 173 23.76 5.66 0.05
N THR A 174 24.77 6.28 -0.58
CA THR A 174 24.60 7.10 -1.78
C THR A 174 23.97 6.31 -2.93
N GLN A 175 24.40 5.07 -3.16
CA GLN A 175 23.81 4.20 -4.19
C GLN A 175 22.32 3.92 -3.93
N LEU A 176 21.97 3.60 -2.68
CA LEU A 176 20.60 3.31 -2.25
C LEU A 176 19.69 4.54 -2.40
N ALA A 177 20.12 5.71 -1.90
CA ALA A 177 19.35 6.95 -1.98
C ALA A 177 19.06 7.36 -3.44
N ASN A 178 20.09 7.31 -4.30
CA ASN A 178 19.94 7.62 -5.72
C ASN A 178 19.02 6.63 -6.44
N ARG A 179 19.07 5.35 -6.10
CA ARG A 179 18.18 4.34 -6.70
C ARG A 179 16.72 4.60 -6.32
N MET A 180 16.43 4.84 -5.04
CA MET A 180 15.07 5.15 -4.59
C MET A 180 14.52 6.38 -5.31
N LEU A 181 15.34 7.43 -5.44
CA LEU A 181 14.99 8.63 -6.20
C LEU A 181 14.68 8.28 -7.66
N ALA A 182 15.57 7.59 -8.36
CA ALA A 182 15.40 7.25 -9.78
C ALA A 182 14.13 6.42 -10.07
N LEU A 183 13.83 5.43 -9.22
CA LEU A 183 12.61 4.62 -9.35
C LEU A 183 11.35 5.46 -9.13
N THR A 184 11.36 6.35 -8.13
CA THR A 184 10.24 7.24 -7.84
C THR A 184 10.03 8.27 -8.96
N THR A 185 11.12 8.87 -9.45
CA THR A 185 11.08 9.79 -10.61
C THR A 185 10.51 9.09 -11.85
N THR A 186 10.85 7.82 -12.07
CA THR A 186 10.30 7.02 -13.19
C THR A 186 8.79 6.84 -13.06
N ALA A 187 8.30 6.50 -11.86
CA ALA A 187 6.86 6.36 -11.60
C ALA A 187 6.11 7.69 -11.76
N LEU A 188 6.66 8.79 -11.22
CA LEU A 188 6.07 10.13 -11.34
C LEU A 188 6.04 10.62 -12.80
N ALA A 189 7.11 10.37 -13.56
CA ALA A 189 7.19 10.75 -14.96
C ALA A 189 6.11 10.05 -15.80
N ASP A 190 5.81 8.78 -15.53
CA ASP A 190 4.76 8.04 -16.25
C ASP A 190 3.37 8.66 -16.06
N TRP A 191 3.02 9.01 -14.81
CA TRP A 191 1.80 9.74 -14.50
C TRP A 191 1.69 11.07 -15.25
N ASN A 192 2.77 11.86 -15.23
CA ASN A 192 2.82 13.18 -15.88
C ASN A 192 2.84 13.09 -17.42
N ASN A 193 3.32 11.98 -17.99
CA ASN A 193 3.52 11.81 -19.43
C ASN A 193 2.47 10.89 -20.09
N GLY A 194 1.27 10.81 -19.52
CA GLY A 194 0.09 10.27 -20.22
C GLY A 194 -0.70 9.21 -19.44
N TYR A 195 -0.08 8.53 -18.47
CA TYR A 195 -0.80 7.48 -17.72
C TYR A 195 -1.99 8.03 -16.95
N ARG A 196 -1.92 9.27 -16.45
CA ARG A 196 -3.06 10.00 -15.87
C ARG A 196 -4.32 9.93 -16.75
N ALA A 197 -4.19 10.18 -18.05
CA ALA A 197 -5.33 10.18 -18.97
C ALA A 197 -5.90 8.78 -19.18
N VAL A 198 -5.02 7.77 -19.29
CA VAL A 198 -5.41 6.35 -19.41
C VAL A 198 -6.19 5.90 -18.17
N PHE A 199 -5.68 6.24 -16.99
CA PHE A 199 -6.31 5.93 -15.71
C PHE A 199 -7.73 6.52 -15.61
N ILE A 200 -7.89 7.81 -15.93
CA ILE A 200 -9.18 8.51 -15.87
C ILE A 200 -10.17 8.01 -16.94
N GLN A 201 -9.69 7.70 -18.15
CA GLN A 201 -10.55 7.26 -19.25
C GLN A 201 -11.11 5.84 -19.02
N ASN A 202 -10.46 5.03 -18.19
CA ASN A 202 -10.87 3.67 -17.87
C ASN A 202 -11.85 3.64 -16.68
N ASP A 203 -12.93 4.43 -16.78
CA ASP A 203 -13.95 4.67 -15.75
C ASP A 203 -15.12 3.68 -15.75
N GLY A 204 -15.00 2.58 -16.53
CA GLY A 204 -15.97 1.50 -16.61
C GLY A 204 -16.13 0.72 -15.30
N ASN A 205 -16.96 -0.33 -15.31
CA ASN A 205 -17.24 -1.18 -14.14
C ASN A 205 -16.90 -2.64 -14.45
N SER A 206 -15.61 -2.96 -14.43
CA SER A 206 -15.08 -4.29 -14.71
C SER A 206 -13.78 -4.50 -13.93
N ALA A 207 -13.34 -5.75 -13.77
CA ALA A 207 -12.08 -6.07 -13.07
C ALA A 207 -10.84 -5.35 -13.65
N THR A 208 -10.89 -4.89 -14.91
CA THR A 208 -9.80 -4.14 -15.55
C THR A 208 -9.96 -2.63 -15.43
N ALA A 209 -11.09 -2.13 -14.93
CA ALA A 209 -11.37 -0.71 -14.76
C ALA A 209 -10.53 -0.11 -13.63
N SER A 210 -10.23 1.19 -13.73
CA SER A 210 -9.31 1.84 -12.79
C SER A 210 -9.82 1.84 -11.35
N ILE A 211 -11.14 1.97 -11.15
CA ILE A 211 -11.75 1.92 -9.81
C ILE A 211 -11.59 0.53 -9.21
N ASP A 212 -12.04 -0.51 -9.91
CA ASP A 212 -11.99 -1.90 -9.46
C ASP A 212 -10.58 -2.34 -9.09
N ARG A 213 -9.59 -2.04 -9.94
CA ARG A 213 -8.17 -2.32 -9.65
C ARG A 213 -7.66 -1.56 -8.44
N THR A 214 -7.87 -0.25 -8.40
CA THR A 214 -7.39 0.61 -7.29
C THR A 214 -7.99 0.18 -5.96
N VAL A 215 -9.28 -0.18 -5.94
CA VAL A 215 -9.96 -0.64 -4.72
C VAL A 215 -9.39 -1.97 -4.26
N ASN A 216 -9.18 -2.93 -5.18
CA ASN A 216 -8.55 -4.20 -4.83
C ASN A 216 -7.13 -4.00 -4.29
N ASP A 217 -6.28 -3.24 -5.00
CA ASP A 217 -4.91 -2.94 -4.57
C ASP A 217 -4.85 -2.23 -3.21
N TYR A 218 -5.78 -1.30 -2.97
CA TYR A 218 -5.92 -0.60 -1.70
C TYR A 218 -6.26 -1.54 -0.54
N ILE A 219 -7.23 -2.44 -0.73
CA ILE A 219 -7.61 -3.40 0.31
C ILE A 219 -6.48 -4.42 0.53
N PHE A 220 -5.88 -4.93 -0.55
CA PHE A 220 -4.72 -5.81 -0.48
C PHE A 220 -3.57 -5.15 0.28
N TYR A 221 -3.32 -3.86 0.04
CA TYR A 221 -2.34 -3.11 0.81
C TYR A 221 -2.66 -3.08 2.31
N TYR A 222 -3.92 -2.74 2.65
CA TYR A 222 -4.36 -2.68 4.03
C TYR A 222 -4.19 -4.03 4.73
N GLU A 223 -4.58 -5.12 4.07
CA GLU A 223 -4.45 -6.48 4.60
C GLU A 223 -2.99 -6.91 4.75
N LYS A 224 -2.22 -6.83 3.66
CA LYS A 224 -0.89 -7.43 3.57
C LYS A 224 0.19 -6.60 4.23
N PHE A 225 0.25 -5.31 3.90
CA PHE A 225 1.39 -4.48 4.26
C PHE A 225 1.13 -3.68 5.53
N LEU A 226 -0.10 -3.21 5.75
CA LEU A 226 -0.43 -2.42 6.93
C LEU A 226 -0.80 -3.30 8.13
N ARG A 227 -1.78 -4.20 7.99
CA ARG A 227 -2.25 -5.07 9.08
C ARG A 227 -1.32 -6.24 9.34
N ALA A 228 -1.10 -7.10 8.35
CA ALA A 228 -0.24 -8.27 8.52
C ALA A 228 1.23 -7.86 8.68
N GLY A 229 1.78 -7.09 7.74
CA GLY A 229 3.19 -6.70 7.71
C GLY A 229 3.67 -5.93 8.95
N LYS A 230 3.01 -4.81 9.28
CA LYS A 230 3.47 -3.94 10.39
C LYS A 230 3.06 -4.44 11.78
N VAL A 231 1.95 -5.19 11.90
CA VAL A 231 1.39 -5.56 13.21
C VAL A 231 1.36 -7.08 13.39
N GLY A 232 0.69 -7.80 12.49
CA GLY A 232 0.43 -9.24 12.65
C GLY A 232 1.69 -10.11 12.67
N ILE A 233 2.62 -9.91 11.75
CA ILE A 233 3.87 -10.67 11.66
C ILE A 233 4.74 -10.41 12.90
N PRO A 234 5.06 -9.16 13.30
CA PRO A 234 5.82 -8.93 14.53
C PRO A 234 5.14 -9.49 15.77
N ALA A 235 3.82 -9.36 15.89
CA ALA A 235 3.06 -9.88 17.02
C ALA A 235 2.96 -11.41 17.06
N GLY A 236 3.39 -12.11 16.01
CA GLY A 236 3.34 -13.57 15.91
C GLY A 236 1.94 -14.13 15.63
N ILE A 237 1.07 -13.38 14.93
CA ILE A 237 -0.26 -13.90 14.53
C ILE A 237 -0.12 -15.12 13.59
N PHE A 238 0.93 -15.15 12.79
CA PHE A 238 1.18 -16.15 11.76
C PHE A 238 2.35 -17.10 12.12
N SER A 239 2.70 -17.17 13.39
CA SER A 239 3.78 -18.00 13.93
C SER A 239 3.46 -18.48 15.34
N ASP A 240 4.21 -19.46 15.85
CA ASP A 240 4.02 -19.96 17.22
C ASP A 240 4.50 -18.96 18.29
N ASP A 241 5.50 -18.14 17.94
CA ASP A 241 6.13 -17.16 18.83
C ASP A 241 6.09 -15.74 18.20
N PRO A 242 6.13 -14.67 19.01
CA PRO A 242 6.30 -13.31 18.51
C PRO A 242 7.64 -13.11 17.79
N LEU A 243 7.66 -12.25 16.78
CA LEU A 243 8.80 -12.02 15.89
C LEU A 243 9.22 -10.53 15.89
N PRO A 244 9.74 -10.00 17.01
CA PRO A 244 10.08 -8.57 17.11
C PRO A 244 11.12 -8.13 16.08
N ASP A 245 11.98 -9.03 15.60
CA ASP A 245 12.97 -8.78 14.54
C ASP A 245 12.36 -8.55 13.14
N ARG A 246 11.03 -8.67 13.01
CA ARG A 246 10.29 -8.42 11.76
C ARG A 246 9.59 -7.07 11.72
N ALA A 247 9.67 -6.27 12.79
CA ALA A 247 9.08 -4.94 12.80
C ALA A 247 9.72 -4.01 11.74
N GLU A 248 8.88 -3.24 11.05
CA GLU A 248 9.35 -2.14 10.20
C GLU A 248 9.93 -1.03 11.07
N GLY A 249 11.03 -0.38 10.66
CA GLY A 249 11.67 0.63 11.52
C GLY A 249 12.41 0.03 12.72
N LEU A 250 12.91 -1.21 12.58
CA LEU A 250 13.55 -2.00 13.63
C LEU A 250 14.73 -1.29 14.30
N TYR A 251 15.61 -0.68 13.52
CA TYR A 251 16.87 -0.11 14.02
C TYR A 251 16.67 1.34 14.49
N ALA A 252 15.79 2.09 13.83
CA ALA A 252 15.45 3.45 14.23
C ALA A 252 14.45 3.51 15.40
N GLY A 253 13.75 2.40 15.70
CA GLY A 253 12.77 2.33 16.79
C GLY A 253 11.52 3.19 16.54
N ASN A 254 11.14 3.35 15.27
CA ASN A 254 10.09 4.28 14.83
C ASN A 254 8.91 3.60 14.09
N SER A 255 8.66 2.33 14.37
CA SER A 255 7.56 1.54 13.80
C SER A 255 6.19 2.21 13.97
N LEU A 256 5.88 2.73 15.16
CA LEU A 256 4.59 3.36 15.45
C LEU A 256 4.38 4.65 14.64
N PRO A 257 5.32 5.61 14.57
CA PRO A 257 5.23 6.74 13.64
C PRO A 257 4.95 6.31 12.19
N LEU A 258 5.67 5.30 11.67
CA LEU A 258 5.46 4.81 10.30
C LEU A 258 4.09 4.15 10.12
N PHE A 259 3.61 3.43 11.13
CA PHE A 259 2.27 2.83 11.14
C PHE A 259 1.17 3.89 11.14
N LEU A 260 1.29 4.92 11.98
CA LEU A 260 0.29 5.98 12.09
C LEU A 260 0.18 6.78 10.80
N GLU A 261 1.30 7.08 10.14
CA GLU A 261 1.31 7.78 8.85
C GLU A 261 0.63 6.93 7.74
N ALA A 262 0.93 5.62 7.71
CA ALA A 262 0.31 4.68 6.77
C ALA A 262 -1.21 4.55 7.02
N LEU A 263 -1.63 4.41 8.28
CA LEU A 263 -3.03 4.32 8.67
C LEU A 263 -3.79 5.59 8.33
N ALA A 264 -3.20 6.76 8.59
CA ALA A 264 -3.79 8.05 8.25
C ALA A 264 -3.98 8.19 6.74
N SER A 265 -2.95 7.88 5.94
CA SER A 265 -3.07 7.91 4.48
C SER A 265 -4.14 6.95 3.95
N SER A 266 -4.21 5.72 4.47
CA SER A 266 -5.28 4.79 4.13
C SER A 266 -6.67 5.31 4.48
N ARG A 267 -6.82 5.96 5.65
CA ARG A 267 -8.08 6.57 6.09
C ARG A 267 -8.46 7.75 5.20
N ASP A 268 -7.51 8.62 4.85
CA ASP A 268 -7.75 9.83 4.06
C ASP A 268 -8.13 9.50 2.60
N PHE A 269 -7.48 8.49 2.01
CA PHE A 269 -7.88 7.97 0.70
C PHE A 269 -9.33 7.45 0.73
N PHE A 270 -9.73 6.74 1.78
CA PHE A 270 -11.10 6.28 1.92
C PHE A 270 -12.09 7.44 2.14
N ALA A 271 -11.80 8.34 3.08
CA ALA A 271 -12.75 9.30 3.63
C ALA A 271 -12.89 10.59 2.79
N ASP A 272 -11.79 11.31 2.60
CA ASP A 272 -11.87 12.73 2.21
C ASP A 272 -11.87 12.91 0.68
N ARG A 273 -11.19 12.00 -0.04
CA ARG A 273 -10.98 12.09 -1.50
C ARG A 273 -11.36 10.80 -2.25
N GLY A 274 -12.05 9.86 -1.62
CA GLY A 274 -12.33 8.57 -2.26
C GLY A 274 -13.64 7.91 -1.93
N LEU A 275 -13.57 6.67 -1.43
CA LEU A 275 -14.65 5.68 -1.53
C LEU A 275 -15.87 6.00 -0.66
N ALA A 276 -15.72 6.79 0.41
CA ALA A 276 -16.82 7.18 1.28
C ALA A 276 -17.94 7.91 0.51
N ARG A 277 -17.60 8.86 -0.38
CA ARG A 277 -18.59 9.60 -1.17
C ARG A 277 -19.33 8.72 -2.16
N TYR A 278 -18.65 7.71 -2.71
CA TYR A 278 -19.28 6.75 -3.61
C TYR A 278 -20.27 5.86 -2.84
N LEU A 279 -19.87 5.35 -1.68
CA LEU A 279 -20.77 4.58 -0.80
C LEU A 279 -21.98 5.39 -0.32
N ASP A 280 -21.78 6.67 0.00
CA ASP A 280 -22.85 7.58 0.43
C ASP A 280 -23.82 7.87 -0.71
N ALA A 281 -23.31 8.07 -1.93
CA ALA A 281 -24.15 8.25 -3.11
C ALA A 281 -25.03 7.02 -3.38
N LEU A 282 -24.53 5.82 -3.09
CA LEU A 282 -25.29 4.57 -3.19
C LEU A 282 -26.23 4.33 -1.98
N ASP A 283 -26.23 5.20 -0.97
CA ASP A 283 -26.96 5.07 0.30
C ASP A 283 -26.80 3.69 0.96
N VAL A 284 -25.57 3.15 0.91
CA VAL A 284 -25.28 1.81 1.43
C VAL A 284 -25.30 1.85 2.96
N ARG A 285 -26.25 1.13 3.55
CA ARG A 285 -26.43 1.07 5.01
C ARG A 285 -26.24 -0.33 5.58
N ARG A 286 -25.76 -0.36 6.82
CA ARG A 286 -25.69 -1.54 7.70
C ARG A 286 -26.16 -1.12 9.09
N ASP A 287 -27.11 -1.85 9.65
CA ASP A 287 -27.72 -1.54 10.95
C ASP A 287 -28.25 -0.10 11.07
N GLY A 288 -28.78 0.45 9.97
CA GLY A 288 -29.34 1.81 9.90
C GLY A 288 -28.31 2.93 9.69
N GLU A 289 -27.02 2.61 9.72
CA GLU A 289 -25.92 3.57 9.54
C GLU A 289 -25.28 3.45 8.16
N LEU A 290 -24.81 4.57 7.59
CA LEU A 290 -24.00 4.58 6.37
C LEU A 290 -22.72 3.74 6.56
N LEU A 291 -22.42 2.89 5.58
CA LEU A 291 -21.22 2.05 5.62
C LEU A 291 -19.94 2.89 5.69
N SER A 292 -19.91 4.03 5.00
CA SER A 292 -18.80 5.00 5.05
C SER A 292 -18.49 5.46 6.48
N ALA A 293 -19.51 5.82 7.26
CA ALA A 293 -19.39 6.27 8.64
C ALA A 293 -18.87 5.15 9.56
N ARG A 294 -19.33 3.92 9.34
CA ARG A 294 -18.82 2.74 10.06
C ARG A 294 -17.34 2.49 9.79
N ILE A 295 -16.92 2.57 8.53
CA ILE A 295 -15.51 2.40 8.13
C ILE A 295 -14.64 3.50 8.74
N ILE A 296 -15.04 4.77 8.62
CA ILE A 296 -14.30 5.91 9.21
C ILE A 296 -14.17 5.75 10.73
N ARG A 297 -15.25 5.34 11.41
CA ARG A 297 -15.20 5.08 12.85
C ARG A 297 -14.22 3.95 13.18
N GLN A 298 -14.21 2.88 12.40
CA GLN A 298 -13.30 1.76 12.67
C GLN A 298 -11.84 2.15 12.45
N PHE A 299 -11.52 3.01 11.47
CA PHE A 299 -10.18 3.62 11.37
C PHE A 299 -9.80 4.39 12.64
N GLU A 300 -10.71 5.17 13.20
CA GLU A 300 -10.48 5.88 14.47
C GLU A 300 -10.30 4.92 15.65
N VAL A 301 -11.07 3.82 15.71
CA VAL A 301 -10.86 2.77 16.72
C VAL A 301 -9.44 2.22 16.62
N VAL A 302 -9.00 1.80 15.43
CA VAL A 302 -7.63 1.32 15.20
C VAL A 302 -6.60 2.35 15.66
N ARG A 303 -6.75 3.62 15.26
CA ARG A 303 -5.84 4.70 15.66
C ARG A 303 -5.78 4.85 17.18
N THR A 304 -6.93 4.89 17.86
CA THR A 304 -6.99 5.06 19.32
C THR A 304 -6.46 3.85 20.09
N THR A 305 -6.55 2.64 19.55
CA THR A 305 -5.94 1.43 20.16
C THR A 305 -4.42 1.50 20.24
N THR A 306 -3.77 2.33 19.41
CA THR A 306 -2.32 2.59 19.50
C THR A 306 -1.90 3.47 20.67
N ALA A 307 -2.85 4.07 21.40
CA ALA A 307 -2.54 5.06 22.44
C ALA A 307 -1.67 4.47 23.55
N GLY A 308 -0.44 4.95 23.68
CA GLY A 308 0.51 4.48 24.70
C GLY A 308 1.21 3.17 24.36
N LEU A 309 1.21 2.74 23.09
CA LEU A 309 2.20 1.77 22.62
C LEU A 309 3.61 2.40 22.56
N ASP A 310 4.64 1.56 22.66
CA ASP A 310 6.02 1.99 22.43
C ASP A 310 6.21 2.46 20.97
N SER A 311 7.15 3.39 20.77
CA SER A 311 7.50 3.87 19.42
C SER A 311 8.05 2.75 18.52
N SER A 312 8.75 1.79 19.13
CA SER A 312 9.29 0.59 18.49
C SER A 312 8.31 -0.56 18.69
N PHE A 313 7.81 -1.15 17.59
CA PHE A 313 6.96 -2.33 17.70
C PHE A 313 7.75 -3.57 18.11
N ALA A 314 9.07 -3.61 17.84
CA ALA A 314 9.93 -4.66 18.36
C ALA A 314 9.97 -4.65 19.90
N ASP A 315 10.12 -3.46 20.50
CA ASP A 315 10.09 -3.29 21.95
C ASP A 315 8.70 -3.57 22.51
N GLN A 316 7.65 -3.04 21.87
CA GLN A 316 6.26 -3.24 22.28
C GLN A 316 5.90 -4.73 22.33
N VAL A 317 6.23 -5.49 21.28
CA VAL A 317 5.97 -6.94 21.22
C VAL A 317 6.74 -7.67 22.32
N THR A 318 7.99 -7.29 22.57
CA THR A 318 8.82 -7.93 23.60
C THR A 318 8.30 -7.65 25.01
N ASN A 319 7.83 -6.43 25.26
CA ASN A 319 7.40 -5.98 26.59
C ASN A 319 5.94 -6.32 26.90
N ASP A 320 5.03 -6.14 25.93
CA ASP A 320 3.59 -6.34 26.08
C ASP A 320 2.93 -6.61 24.72
N ASN A 321 3.08 -7.84 24.24
CA ASN A 321 2.48 -8.27 22.97
C ASN A 321 0.94 -8.28 22.97
N GLN A 322 0.28 -8.36 24.14
CA GLN A 322 -1.18 -8.41 24.21
C GLN A 322 -1.83 -7.18 23.57
N ARG A 323 -1.18 -6.03 23.68
CA ARG A 323 -1.67 -4.79 23.06
C ARG A 323 -1.51 -4.77 21.55
N MET A 324 -0.50 -5.45 21.00
CA MET A 324 -0.32 -5.61 19.56
C MET A 324 -1.36 -6.57 18.97
N LEU A 325 -1.69 -7.65 19.69
CA LEU A 325 -2.79 -8.56 19.32
C LEU A 325 -4.14 -7.82 19.32
N ALA A 326 -4.41 -7.00 20.34
CA ALA A 326 -5.62 -6.19 20.39
C ALA A 326 -5.69 -5.16 19.24
N LEU A 327 -4.57 -4.54 18.86
CA LEU A 327 -4.50 -3.68 17.69
C LEU A 327 -4.83 -4.45 16.40
N TYR A 328 -4.25 -5.63 16.23
CA TYR A 328 -4.51 -6.49 15.07
C TYR A 328 -5.99 -6.87 14.96
N ASP A 329 -6.66 -7.21 16.07
CA ASP A 329 -8.08 -7.55 16.09
C ASP A 329 -8.96 -6.38 15.61
N GLU A 330 -8.65 -5.15 16.01
CA GLU A 330 -9.37 -3.97 15.53
C GLU A 330 -9.13 -3.70 14.03
N MET A 331 -7.92 -3.99 13.55
CA MET A 331 -7.62 -3.91 12.12
C MET A 331 -8.34 -5.00 11.32
N GLN A 332 -8.48 -6.21 11.87
CA GLN A 332 -9.21 -7.31 11.24
C GLN A 332 -10.70 -6.97 11.05
N LYS A 333 -11.31 -6.30 12.03
CA LYS A 333 -12.70 -5.80 11.87
C LYS A 333 -12.82 -4.82 10.70
N LEU A 334 -11.81 -3.97 10.50
CA LEU A 334 -11.79 -3.05 9.36
C LEU A 334 -11.64 -3.78 8.02
N VAL A 335 -10.87 -4.87 7.96
CA VAL A 335 -10.82 -5.73 6.76
C VAL A 335 -12.20 -6.23 6.36
N VAL A 336 -13.01 -6.68 7.33
CA VAL A 336 -14.38 -7.15 7.02
C VAL A 336 -15.22 -6.04 6.37
N LEU A 337 -15.14 -4.82 6.89
CA LEU A 337 -15.88 -3.68 6.33
C LEU A 337 -15.38 -3.30 4.91
N LEU A 338 -14.06 -3.30 4.69
CA LEU A 338 -13.46 -2.94 3.41
C LEU A 338 -13.65 -4.03 2.34
N LYS A 339 -13.38 -5.28 2.69
CA LYS A 339 -13.35 -6.40 1.74
C LYS A 339 -14.72 -7.01 1.49
N VAL A 340 -15.56 -7.14 2.53
CA VAL A 340 -16.86 -7.81 2.38
C VAL A 340 -17.93 -6.76 2.05
N ASP A 341 -18.15 -5.83 2.97
CA ASP A 341 -19.27 -4.89 2.85
C ASP A 341 -19.07 -3.90 1.70
N MET A 342 -17.88 -3.27 1.60
CA MET A 342 -17.62 -2.25 0.58
C MET A 342 -17.51 -2.84 -0.83
N LEU A 343 -16.80 -3.96 -1.04
CA LEU A 343 -16.75 -4.58 -2.38
C LEU A 343 -18.13 -5.00 -2.87
N GLN A 344 -18.94 -5.62 -2.01
CA GLN A 344 -20.33 -5.96 -2.35
C GLN A 344 -21.13 -4.72 -2.72
N ALA A 345 -21.01 -3.64 -1.94
CA ALA A 345 -21.72 -2.39 -2.17
C ALA A 345 -21.34 -1.72 -3.50
N LEU A 346 -20.06 -1.76 -3.86
CA LEU A 346 -19.54 -1.19 -5.09
C LEU A 346 -19.70 -2.11 -6.31
N SER A 347 -20.21 -3.33 -6.11
CA SER A 347 -20.28 -4.40 -7.12
C SER A 347 -18.92 -4.72 -7.75
N ILE A 348 -17.86 -4.69 -6.93
CA ILE A 348 -16.49 -5.01 -7.33
C ILE A 348 -16.18 -6.42 -6.85
N ASN A 349 -15.59 -7.25 -7.72
CA ASN A 349 -15.12 -8.58 -7.34
C ASN A 349 -13.69 -8.51 -6.78
N VAL A 350 -13.40 -9.35 -5.79
CA VAL A 350 -12.02 -9.57 -5.33
C VAL A 350 -11.21 -10.20 -6.46
N ASP A 351 -10.01 -9.68 -6.74
CA ASP A 351 -9.11 -10.19 -7.78
C ASP A 351 -7.75 -10.71 -7.27
N TYR A 352 -7.56 -10.73 -5.95
CA TYR A 352 -6.39 -11.26 -5.27
C TYR A 352 -6.75 -12.40 -4.30
N VAL A 353 -5.77 -13.24 -3.98
CA VAL A 353 -5.89 -14.25 -2.92
C VAL A 353 -5.60 -13.60 -1.57
N ASP A 354 -6.26 -14.09 -0.52
CA ASP A 354 -6.08 -13.60 0.85
C ASP A 354 -4.59 -13.47 1.21
N ALA A 355 -4.26 -12.43 1.97
CA ALA A 355 -2.88 -12.08 2.26
C ALA A 355 -2.43 -12.52 3.65
N ASP A 356 -3.15 -13.48 4.26
CA ASP A 356 -2.90 -14.04 5.59
C ASP A 356 -1.82 -15.13 5.62
N GLY A 357 -1.20 -15.43 4.47
CA GLY A 357 0.04 -16.19 4.40
C GLY A 357 -0.12 -17.63 3.93
N ASP A 358 -1.13 -17.93 3.12
CA ASP A 358 -1.25 -19.18 2.37
C ASP A 358 -0.42 -19.22 1.06
#